data_AF-A0A7G7LIS9-F1
#
_entry.id   AF-A0A7G7LIS9-F1
#
_cell.length_a   1.000
_cell.length_b   1.000
_cell.length_c   1.000
_cell.angle_alpha   90.00
_cell.angle_beta   90.00
_cell.angle_gamma   90.00
#
_symmetry.space_group_name_H-M   'P 1'
#
loop_
_entity.id
_entity.type
_entity.pdbx_description
1 polymer ?
#
loop_
_entity_poly.entity_id
_entity_poly.type
_entity_poly.pdbx_seq_one_letter_code
_entity_poly.pdbx_strand_id
1 'polypeptide(L)'
;YEYSNEMVIPERHPYVGELVYTAFSGSHQDAINKGMKAIRTANKPVWEVPYLPIDPQDVGRTYEAIIRINSQSGKGGIAYILQQDHGINLPRNLQVEFREDIQRITDEEGVELPSKRIYERFLERYVTQPEARLRFVDHHTYPDTTRKGVRIVSAEITDGG
;
A
#
# COMPACT_ATOMS: atom_id res chain seq x y z
N TYR A 1 13.43 17.75 -25.00
CA TYR A 1 14.72 17.94 -24.32
C TYR A 1 15.57 16.68 -24.46
N GLU A 2 15.17 15.55 -23.85
CA GLU A 2 16.01 14.33 -23.84
C GLU A 2 16.29 13.80 -25.25
N TYR A 3 15.26 13.71 -26.11
CA TYR A 3 15.45 13.33 -27.51
C TYR A 3 16.34 14.31 -28.29
N SER A 4 16.18 15.61 -28.08
CA SER A 4 16.87 16.65 -28.86
C SER A 4 18.32 16.86 -28.44
N ASN A 5 18.63 16.67 -27.15
CA ASN A 5 19.94 16.94 -26.57
C ASN A 5 20.71 15.67 -26.21
N GLU A 6 20.09 14.49 -26.33
CA GLU A 6 20.65 13.19 -25.91
C GLU A 6 21.11 13.18 -24.44
N MET A 7 20.47 14.00 -23.60
CA MET A 7 20.77 14.13 -22.17
C MET A 7 19.56 13.75 -21.34
N VAL A 8 19.80 13.00 -20.26
CA VAL A 8 18.76 12.60 -19.30
C VAL A 8 18.40 13.78 -18.39
N ILE A 9 17.12 13.93 -18.08
CA ILE A 9 16.65 14.86 -17.04
C ILE A 9 16.97 14.24 -15.66
N PRO A 10 17.74 14.91 -14.79
CA PRO A 10 18.00 14.40 -13.45
C PRO A 10 16.71 14.17 -12.67
N GLU A 11 16.67 13.13 -11.82
CA GLU A 11 15.45 12.71 -11.12
C GLU A 11 14.92 13.77 -10.14
N ARG A 12 15.78 14.69 -9.72
CA ARG A 12 15.46 15.81 -8.81
C ARG A 12 15.35 17.16 -9.51
N HIS A 13 15.39 17.18 -10.84
CA HIS A 13 15.27 18.42 -11.61
C HIS A 13 13.92 19.07 -11.32
N PRO A 14 13.86 20.35 -10.88
CA PRO A 14 12.60 20.99 -10.49
C PRO A 14 11.49 20.80 -11.51
N TYR A 15 10.29 20.47 -11.02
CA TYR A 15 9.05 20.26 -11.78
C TYR A 15 8.97 19.07 -12.74
N VAL A 16 10.09 18.64 -13.34
CA VAL A 16 10.09 17.63 -14.41
C VAL A 16 10.80 16.32 -14.02
N GLY A 17 11.66 16.36 -13.00
CA GLY A 17 12.35 15.20 -12.47
C GLY A 17 11.38 14.16 -11.94
N GLU A 18 11.75 12.88 -12.04
CA GLU A 18 10.92 11.75 -11.63
C GLU A 18 10.45 11.84 -10.17
N LEU A 19 11.30 12.32 -9.25
CA LEU A 19 11.06 12.25 -7.80
C LEU A 19 10.45 13.53 -7.20
N VAL A 20 10.17 14.56 -7.99
CA VAL A 20 9.82 15.90 -7.45
C VAL A 20 8.39 16.00 -6.92
N TYR A 21 7.52 15.06 -7.27
CA TYR A 21 6.15 14.94 -6.72
C TYR A 21 5.98 13.67 -5.89
N THR A 22 7.07 13.17 -5.31
CA THR A 22 7.09 11.92 -4.54
C THR A 22 7.26 12.20 -3.05
N ALA A 23 6.45 11.56 -2.21
CA ALA A 23 6.62 11.60 -0.76
C ALA A 23 7.03 10.23 -0.21
N PHE A 24 8.24 10.16 0.36
CA PHE A 24 8.78 8.95 0.98
C PHE A 24 8.42 8.80 2.47
N SER A 25 8.14 9.91 3.15
CA SER A 25 7.80 9.91 4.57
C SER A 25 6.30 9.70 4.78
N GLY A 26 5.92 8.76 5.66
CA GLY A 26 4.52 8.57 6.06
C GLY A 26 3.87 9.82 6.65
N SER A 27 4.63 10.68 7.36
CA SER A 27 4.09 11.95 7.87
C SER A 27 3.80 12.96 6.77
N HIS A 28 4.66 13.02 5.73
CA HIS A 28 4.41 13.85 4.55
C HIS A 28 3.20 13.32 3.78
N GLN A 29 3.10 12.00 3.59
CA GLN A 29 1.96 11.37 2.92
C GLN A 29 0.64 11.66 3.64
N ASP A 30 0.59 11.57 4.98
CA ASP A 30 -0.59 11.92 5.77
C ASP A 30 -0.99 13.40 5.59
N ALA A 31 -0.02 14.31 5.64
CA ALA A 31 -0.27 15.74 5.45
C ALA A 31 -0.77 16.05 4.03
N ILE A 32 -0.15 15.45 3.00
CA ILE A 32 -0.58 15.56 1.60
C ILE A 32 -2.01 15.03 1.46
N ASN A 33 -2.31 13.84 1.98
CA ASN A 33 -3.65 13.26 1.93
C ASN A 33 -4.72 14.15 2.58
N LYS A 34 -4.40 14.81 3.70
CA LYS A 34 -5.30 15.79 4.35
C LYS A 34 -5.52 17.02 3.46
N GLY A 35 -4.46 17.58 2.89
CA GLY A 35 -4.55 18.71 1.96
C GLY A 35 -5.36 18.38 0.70
N MET A 36 -5.08 17.24 0.07
CA MET A 36 -5.80 16.74 -1.12
C MET A 36 -7.29 16.51 -0.84
N LYS A 37 -7.66 16.06 0.37
CA LYS A 37 -9.08 15.94 0.77
C LYS A 37 -9.72 17.30 0.99
N ALA A 38 -9.04 18.22 1.67
CA ALA A 38 -9.55 19.55 1.96
C ALA A 38 -9.84 20.32 0.67
N ILE A 39 -8.90 20.33 -0.29
CA ILE A 39 -9.04 21.09 -1.53
C ILE A 39 -10.19 20.60 -2.43
N ARG A 40 -10.49 19.29 -2.44
CA ARG A 40 -11.65 18.74 -3.17
C ARG A 40 -12.99 19.26 -2.68
N THR A 41 -13.06 19.64 -1.40
CA THR A 41 -14.27 20.20 -0.78
C THR A 41 -14.23 21.72 -0.68
N ALA A 42 -13.05 22.31 -0.81
CA ALA A 42 -12.87 23.74 -0.73
C ALA A 42 -13.32 24.37 -2.04
N ASN A 43 -14.28 25.29 -1.98
CA ASN A 43 -14.73 26.04 -3.16
C ASN A 43 -13.82 27.24 -3.42
N LYS A 44 -12.51 27.01 -3.52
CA LYS A 44 -11.50 28.06 -3.77
C LYS A 44 -10.45 27.58 -4.77
N PRO A 45 -9.91 28.48 -5.61
CA PRO A 45 -8.95 28.11 -6.65
C PRO A 45 -7.51 27.97 -6.15
N VAL A 46 -7.23 28.28 -4.87
CA VAL A 46 -5.87 28.32 -4.34
C VAL A 46 -5.39 26.92 -3.95
N TRP A 47 -4.22 26.53 -4.46
CA TRP A 47 -3.54 25.29 -4.08
C TRP A 47 -2.97 25.38 -2.67
N GLU A 48 -3.34 24.43 -1.80
CA GLU A 48 -2.95 24.43 -0.37
C GLU A 48 -2.66 23.00 0.13
N VAL A 49 -1.93 22.23 -0.66
CA VAL A 49 -1.52 20.88 -0.25
C VAL A 49 -0.10 20.93 0.31
N PRO A 50 0.13 20.56 1.59
CA PRO A 50 1.47 20.58 2.18
C PRO A 50 2.48 19.79 1.35
N TYR A 51 3.72 20.28 1.26
CA TYR A 51 4.85 19.65 0.55
C TYR A 51 4.74 19.53 -0.98
N LEU A 52 3.58 19.81 -1.57
CA LEU A 52 3.41 19.94 -3.01
C LEU A 52 3.33 21.43 -3.37
N PRO A 53 4.32 22.02 -4.06
CA PRO A 53 4.31 23.45 -4.36
C PRO A 53 3.24 23.85 -5.38
N ILE A 54 2.81 22.91 -6.23
CA ILE A 54 1.76 23.05 -7.23
C ILE A 54 0.95 21.75 -7.31
N ASP A 55 -0.21 21.77 -7.99
CA ASP A 55 -0.87 20.54 -8.39
C ASP A 55 -0.01 19.85 -9.48
N PRO A 56 0.47 18.61 -9.27
CA PRO A 56 1.20 17.89 -10.30
C PRO A 56 0.40 17.75 -11.61
N GLN A 57 -0.94 17.71 -11.54
CA GLN A 57 -1.78 17.59 -12.72
C GLN A 57 -1.73 18.82 -13.63
N ASP A 58 -1.46 20.00 -13.09
CA ASP A 58 -1.33 21.25 -13.86
C ASP A 58 -0.18 21.18 -14.88
N VAL A 59 0.79 20.29 -14.65
CA VAL A 59 1.93 20.03 -15.54
C VAL A 59 1.92 18.62 -16.13
N GLY A 60 0.77 17.93 -16.10
CA GLY A 60 0.61 16.59 -16.67
C GLY A 60 1.34 15.49 -15.90
N ARG A 61 1.54 15.66 -14.59
CA ARG A 61 2.20 14.71 -13.69
C ARG A 61 1.22 14.24 -12.61
N THR A 62 1.62 13.23 -11.86
CA THR A 62 0.83 12.70 -10.74
C THR A 62 1.67 12.69 -9.47
N TYR A 63 1.02 12.93 -8.33
CA TYR A 63 1.63 12.69 -7.03
C TYR A 63 1.81 11.19 -6.80
N GLU A 64 3.02 10.78 -6.41
CA GLU A 64 3.33 9.39 -6.11
C GLU A 64 3.65 9.21 -4.62
N ALA A 65 2.79 8.47 -3.92
CA ALA A 65 3.04 8.05 -2.56
C ALA A 65 3.88 6.76 -2.56
N ILE A 66 5.20 6.89 -2.74
CA ILE A 66 6.08 5.72 -2.64
C ILE A 66 6.31 5.42 -1.17
N ILE A 67 5.60 4.42 -0.64
CA ILE A 67 5.91 3.87 0.68
C ILE A 67 7.03 2.86 0.51
N ARG A 68 8.18 3.18 1.08
CA ARG A 68 9.31 2.26 1.17
C ARG A 68 9.37 1.71 2.58
N ILE A 69 9.14 0.42 2.74
CA ILE A 69 9.28 -0.26 4.02
C ILE A 69 10.76 -0.61 4.18
N ASN A 70 11.40 0.02 5.15
CA ASN A 70 12.72 -0.32 5.64
C ASN A 70 12.63 -0.82 7.09
N SER A 71 13.77 -1.20 7.66
CA SER A 71 13.89 -1.70 9.03
C SER A 71 13.38 -0.71 10.11
N GLN A 72 13.15 0.57 9.78
CA GLN A 72 12.60 1.60 10.68
C GLN A 72 11.12 1.93 10.45
N SER A 73 10.50 1.36 9.42
CA SER A 73 9.14 1.71 9.02
C SER A 73 8.11 1.23 10.06
N GLY A 74 7.42 2.20 10.68
CA GLY A 74 6.59 2.00 11.87
C GLY A 74 5.36 1.09 11.69
N LYS A 75 4.69 0.82 12.82
CA LYS A 75 3.61 -0.15 13.10
C LYS A 75 2.41 -0.21 12.12
N GLY A 76 2.29 0.69 11.15
CA GLY A 76 1.14 0.81 10.25
C GLY A 76 1.44 0.78 8.75
N GLY A 77 2.71 0.79 8.32
CA GLY A 77 3.06 0.92 6.91
C GLY A 77 2.58 -0.25 6.04
N ILE A 78 2.82 -1.48 6.48
CA ILE A 78 2.51 -2.69 5.70
C ILE A 78 1.01 -2.89 5.50
N ALA A 79 0.22 -2.73 6.57
CA ALA A 79 -1.23 -2.87 6.51
C ALA A 79 -1.86 -1.80 5.60
N TYR A 80 -1.32 -0.58 5.65
CA TYR A 80 -1.76 0.51 4.79
C TYR A 80 -1.44 0.23 3.32
N ILE A 81 -0.24 -0.26 3.01
CA ILE A 81 0.14 -0.64 1.63
C ILE A 81 -0.81 -1.70 1.08
N LEU A 82 -1.02 -2.79 1.83
CA LEU A 82 -1.93 -3.86 1.39
C LEU A 82 -3.36 -3.36 1.19
N GLN A 83 -3.82 -2.44 2.03
CA GLN A 83 -5.14 -1.85 1.88
C GLN A 83 -5.23 -0.92 0.66
N GLN A 84 -4.28 0.00 0.48
CA GLN A 84 -4.34 0.99 -0.60
C GLN A 84 -4.06 0.38 -1.97
N ASP A 85 -3.02 -0.43 -2.08
CA ASP A 85 -2.53 -0.90 -3.38
C ASP A 85 -3.21 -2.20 -3.81
N HIS A 86 -3.70 -2.99 -2.85
CA HIS A 86 -4.26 -4.32 -3.10
C HIS A 86 -5.67 -4.53 -2.52
N GLY A 87 -6.26 -3.53 -1.85
CA GLY A 87 -7.61 -3.64 -1.28
C GLY A 87 -7.75 -4.61 -0.11
N ILE A 88 -6.64 -5.07 0.49
CA ILE A 88 -6.63 -6.07 1.55
C ILE A 88 -6.65 -5.39 2.93
N ASN A 89 -7.77 -5.55 3.63
CA ASN A 89 -7.93 -5.10 5.00
C ASN A 89 -7.56 -6.21 5.99
N LEU A 90 -6.34 -6.16 6.51
CA LEU A 90 -5.87 -7.16 7.48
C LEU A 90 -6.50 -6.96 8.87
N PRO A 91 -7.00 -8.02 9.54
CA PRO A 91 -7.32 -7.99 10.96
C PRO A 91 -6.11 -7.62 11.83
N ARG A 92 -6.35 -7.00 12.99
CA ARG A 92 -5.28 -6.43 13.83
C ARG A 92 -4.17 -7.44 14.19
N ASN A 93 -4.52 -8.67 14.52
CA ASN A 93 -3.55 -9.70 14.88
C ASN A 93 -2.68 -10.10 13.69
N LEU A 94 -3.28 -10.22 12.50
CA LEU A 94 -2.57 -10.56 11.26
C LEU A 94 -1.64 -9.42 10.82
N GLN A 95 -2.00 -8.16 11.06
CA GLN A 95 -1.10 -7.03 10.83
C GLN A 95 0.19 -7.12 11.65
N VAL A 96 0.09 -7.57 12.90
CA VAL A 96 1.24 -7.69 13.81
C VAL A 96 2.15 -8.83 13.34
N GLU A 97 1.59 -10.01 13.09
CA GLU A 97 2.35 -11.17 12.62
C GLU A 97 3.03 -10.90 11.28
N PHE A 98 2.28 -10.39 10.29
CA PHE A 98 2.83 -10.15 8.96
C PHE A 98 3.89 -9.05 8.96
N ARG A 99 3.78 -8.08 9.88
CA ARG A 99 4.83 -7.08 10.09
C ARG A 99 6.14 -7.72 10.53
N GLU A 100 6.12 -8.67 11.45
CA GLU A 100 7.34 -9.35 11.92
C GLU A 100 8.00 -10.17 10.81
N ASP A 101 7.20 -10.77 9.92
CA ASP A 101 7.71 -11.46 8.73
C ASP A 101 8.42 -10.51 7.76
N ILE A 102 7.77 -9.40 7.38
CA ILE A 102 8.35 -8.39 6.48
C ILE A 102 9.58 -7.72 7.09
N GLN A 103 9.55 -7.40 8.39
CA GLN A 103 10.67 -6.80 9.11
C GLN A 103 11.92 -7.68 9.02
N ARG A 104 11.76 -8.99 9.22
CA ARG A 104 12.86 -9.95 9.12
C ARG A 104 13.49 -9.97 7.73
N ILE A 105 12.65 -9.96 6.68
CA ILE A 105 13.13 -9.91 5.29
C ILE A 105 13.93 -8.62 5.06
N THR A 106 13.42 -7.46 5.50
CA THR A 106 14.14 -6.19 5.35
C THR A 106 15.44 -6.13 6.15
N ASP A 107 15.48 -6.77 7.32
CA ASP A 107 16.67 -6.80 8.17
C ASP A 107 17.75 -7.73 7.60
N GLU A 108 17.36 -8.86 7.01
CA GLU A 108 18.27 -9.84 6.39
C GLU A 108 18.81 -9.35 5.03
N GLU A 109 17.95 -8.81 4.18
CA GLU A 109 18.34 -8.38 2.83
C GLU A 109 18.95 -6.97 2.82
N GLY A 110 18.71 -6.17 3.87
CA GLY A 110 19.19 -4.78 3.97
C GLY A 110 18.62 -3.85 2.92
N VAL A 111 17.56 -4.26 2.20
CA VAL A 111 16.92 -3.49 1.13
C VAL A 111 15.49 -3.11 1.49
N GLU A 112 15.02 -2.02 0.88
CA GLU A 112 13.64 -1.59 0.99
C GLU A 112 12.73 -2.50 0.15
N LEU A 113 11.60 -2.94 0.71
CA LEU A 113 10.66 -3.80 -0.02
C LEU A 113 9.60 -2.97 -0.76
N PRO A 114 9.43 -3.17 -2.09
CA PRO A 114 8.35 -2.54 -2.84
C PRO A 114 7.00 -3.17 -2.52
N SER A 115 5.91 -2.41 -2.70
CA SER A 115 4.52 -2.84 -2.46
C SER A 115 4.19 -4.20 -3.08
N LYS A 116 4.53 -4.39 -4.36
CA LYS A 116 4.34 -5.66 -5.07
C LYS A 116 5.00 -6.85 -4.36
N ARG A 117 6.20 -6.68 -3.81
CA ARG A 117 6.93 -7.75 -3.11
C ARG A 117 6.28 -8.08 -1.76
N ILE A 118 5.80 -7.06 -1.05
CA ILE A 118 5.01 -7.24 0.18
C ILE A 118 3.74 -8.04 -0.13
N TYR A 119 3.04 -7.73 -1.22
CA TYR A 119 1.86 -8.48 -1.64
C TYR A 119 2.16 -9.91 -2.06
N GLU A 120 3.20 -10.14 -2.85
CA GLU A 120 3.65 -11.49 -3.21
C GLU A 120 3.99 -12.31 -1.97
N ARG A 121 4.68 -11.71 -1.00
CA ARG A 121 4.99 -12.35 0.27
C ARG A 121 3.74 -12.68 1.08
N PHE A 122 2.74 -11.81 1.08
CA PHE A 122 1.45 -12.08 1.72
C PHE A 122 0.77 -13.31 1.09
N LEU A 123 0.72 -13.39 -0.25
CA LEU A 123 0.14 -14.52 -0.96
C LEU A 123 0.90 -15.82 -0.66
N GLU A 124 2.23 -15.79 -0.73
CA GLU A 124 3.08 -16.93 -0.40
C GLU A 124 2.82 -17.44 1.02
N ARG A 125 2.77 -16.51 1.98
CA ARG A 125 2.69 -16.85 3.40
C ARG A 125 1.31 -17.33 3.83
N TYR A 126 0.22 -16.86 3.22
CA TYR A 126 -1.14 -17.10 3.71
C TYR A 126 -2.13 -17.68 2.68
N VAL A 127 -1.84 -17.60 1.38
CA VAL A 127 -2.82 -17.95 0.33
C VAL A 127 -2.40 -19.17 -0.47
N THR A 128 -1.21 -19.14 -1.10
CA THR A 128 -0.82 -20.21 -2.02
C THR A 128 -0.40 -21.48 -1.30
N GLN A 129 0.36 -21.36 -0.20
CA GLN A 129 0.78 -22.44 0.71
C GLN A 129 0.69 -23.88 0.14
N PRO A 130 1.43 -24.23 -0.94
CA PRO A 130 1.19 -25.46 -1.70
C PRO A 130 1.44 -26.73 -0.86
N GLU A 131 2.38 -26.65 0.07
CA GLU A 131 2.78 -27.74 0.98
C GLU A 131 2.13 -27.64 2.37
N ALA A 132 1.19 -26.71 2.58
CA ALA A 132 0.53 -26.61 3.88
C ALA A 132 -0.42 -27.79 4.09
N ARG A 133 -0.38 -28.31 5.32
CA ARG A 133 -1.32 -29.34 5.80
C ARG A 133 -2.76 -28.93 5.55
N LEU A 134 -3.10 -27.67 5.82
CA LEU A 134 -4.44 -27.12 5.62
C LEU A 134 -4.48 -26.29 4.34
N ARG A 135 -5.39 -26.61 3.41
CA ARG A 135 -5.64 -25.79 2.20
C ARG A 135 -7.08 -25.34 2.15
N PHE A 136 -7.30 -24.09 1.79
CA PHE A 136 -8.63 -23.53 1.55
C PHE A 136 -9.18 -24.04 0.20
N VAL A 137 -10.43 -24.51 0.19
CA VAL A 137 -11.12 -25.01 -1.02
C VAL A 137 -12.20 -24.03 -1.45
N ASP A 138 -13.20 -23.83 -0.60
CA ASP A 138 -14.33 -22.94 -0.87
C ASP A 138 -14.94 -22.40 0.43
N HIS A 139 -15.82 -21.42 0.32
CA HIS A 139 -16.66 -20.99 1.41
C HIS A 139 -18.07 -20.63 0.94
N HIS A 140 -19.05 -20.95 1.77
CA HIS A 140 -20.43 -20.54 1.57
C HIS A 140 -20.89 -19.67 2.74
N THR A 141 -21.70 -18.66 2.41
CA THR A 141 -22.27 -17.77 3.41
C THR A 141 -23.79 -17.81 3.32
N TYR A 142 -24.44 -18.02 4.46
CA TYR A 142 -25.90 -18.04 4.57
C TYR A 142 -26.36 -17.16 5.73
N PRO A 143 -27.54 -16.51 5.62
CA PRO A 143 -28.08 -15.70 6.70
C PRO A 143 -28.45 -16.59 7.89
N ASP A 144 -28.14 -16.13 9.11
CA ASP A 144 -28.60 -16.79 10.34
C ASP A 144 -30.12 -16.55 10.49
N THR A 145 -30.90 -17.64 10.53
CA THR A 145 -32.37 -17.60 10.64
C THR A 145 -32.85 -17.21 12.03
N THR A 146 -31.98 -17.28 13.05
CA THR A 146 -32.28 -16.97 14.45
C THR A 146 -31.84 -15.57 14.85
N ARG A 147 -30.80 -15.03 14.22
CA ARG A 147 -30.23 -13.71 14.55
C ARG A 147 -30.16 -12.80 13.33
N LYS A 148 -31.09 -11.84 13.30
CA LYS A 148 -31.19 -10.84 12.22
C LYS A 148 -29.88 -10.04 12.10
N GLY A 149 -29.31 -10.00 10.89
CA GLY A 149 -28.06 -9.29 10.60
C GLY A 149 -26.79 -10.11 10.77
N VAL A 150 -26.89 -11.36 11.25
CA VAL A 150 -25.76 -12.29 11.34
C VAL A 150 -25.71 -13.16 10.08
N ARG A 151 -24.50 -13.41 9.56
CA ARG A 151 -24.24 -14.41 8.52
C ARG A 151 -23.38 -15.52 9.11
N ILE A 152 -23.71 -16.75 8.77
CA ILE A 152 -22.87 -17.92 9.05
C ILE A 152 -21.97 -18.12 7.84
N VAL A 153 -20.68 -18.31 8.10
CA VAL A 153 -19.68 -18.65 7.10
C VAL A 153 -19.25 -20.08 7.35
N SER A 154 -19.42 -20.94 6.36
CA SER A 154 -18.87 -22.30 6.34
C SER A 154 -17.74 -22.33 5.33
N ALA A 155 -16.57 -22.80 5.75
CA ALA A 155 -15.41 -22.94 4.89
C ALA A 155 -15.06 -24.42 4.74
N GLU A 156 -14.73 -24.84 3.53
CA GLU A 156 -14.20 -26.15 3.22
C GLU A 156 -12.67 -26.05 3.15
N ILE A 157 -12.00 -26.92 3.90
CA ILE A 157 -10.55 -27.02 3.94
C ILE A 157 -10.14 -28.49 3.75
N THR A 158 -9.03 -28.75 3.07
CA THR A 158 -8.42 -30.08 3.06
C THR A 158 -7.34 -30.17 4.14
N ASP A 159 -7.21 -31.35 4.76
CA ASP A 159 -6.15 -31.69 5.72
C ASP A 159 -5.30 -32.82 5.13
N GLY A 160 -4.13 -32.46 4.58
CA GLY A 160 -3.13 -33.42 4.12
C GLY A 160 -3.28 -33.96 2.69
N GLY A 161 -4.14 -33.36 1.86
CA GLY A 161 -4.35 -33.81 0.48
C GLY A 161 -5.82 -33.86 0.12
#